data_AF-A0A310SB52-F1
#
_entry.id   AF-A0A310SB52-F1
#
_cell.length_a   1.000
_cell.length_b   1.000
_cell.length_c   1.000
_cell.angle_alpha   90.00
_cell.angle_beta   90.00
_cell.angle_gamma   90.00
#
_symmetry.space_group_name_H-M   'P 1'
#
loop_
_entity.id
_entity.type
_entity.pdbx_description
1 polymer ?
#
loop_
_entity_poly.entity_id
_entity_poly.type
_entity_poly.pdbx_seq_one_letter_code
_entity_poly.pdbx_strand_id
1 'polypeptide(L)'
;QFFMTLFALEIIGVVRSRFMELQRILDEVSLKRVIIISQSDNQYVLGKLLKLRKLYGILYDMQQNVNLIFRYSIFYGTLSYILIILGDLNYIVEFAHTSDQNFNIGVSFVNFLYAFYYSSASVSIVMSCDRMESISPKMVKTCYLYRDILEKSIISNEFIELAEYMKKLAPTFSAAGFFQVNQQLLSILISAIITY
;
A
#
# COMPACT_ATOMS: atom_id res chain seq x y z
N GLN A 1 10.35 -6.40 -18.01
CA GLN A 1 9.17 -5.97 -17.23
C GLN A 1 8.93 -6.91 -16.04
N PHE A 2 8.83 -8.23 -16.25
CA PHE A 2 8.73 -9.26 -15.20
C PHE A 2 9.61 -9.01 -13.96
N PHE A 3 10.94 -8.90 -14.12
CA PHE A 3 11.86 -8.67 -13.01
C PHE A 3 11.59 -7.37 -12.24
N MET A 4 11.20 -6.29 -12.93
CA MET A 4 10.87 -5.02 -12.30
C MET A 4 9.59 -5.11 -11.48
N THR A 5 8.57 -5.83 -11.99
CA THR A 5 7.33 -6.07 -11.26
C THR A 5 7.58 -6.93 -10.01
N LEU A 6 8.39 -7.97 -10.13
CA LEU A 6 8.76 -8.82 -9.00
C LEU A 6 9.55 -8.04 -7.95
N PHE A 7 10.54 -7.25 -8.38
CA PHE A 7 11.32 -6.40 -7.47
C PHE A 7 10.45 -5.34 -6.80
N ALA A 8 9.53 -4.71 -7.53
CA ALA A 8 8.58 -3.76 -6.96
C ALA A 8 7.68 -4.44 -5.92
N LEU A 9 7.16 -5.63 -6.21
CA LEU A 9 6.32 -6.41 -5.30
C LEU A 9 7.04 -6.69 -3.97
N GLU A 10 8.28 -7.16 -4.02
CA GLU A 10 9.09 -7.44 -2.83
C GLU A 10 9.36 -6.18 -2.01
N ILE A 11 9.85 -5.12 -2.65
CA ILE A 11 10.21 -3.87 -1.96
C ILE A 11 8.97 -3.21 -1.33
N ILE A 12 7.87 -3.12 -2.07
CA ILE A 12 6.59 -2.58 -1.56
C ILE A 12 6.08 -3.46 -0.41
N GLY A 13 6.21 -4.79 -0.52
CA GLY A 13 5.86 -5.75 0.53
C GLY A 13 6.66 -5.54 1.82
N VAL A 14 7.97 -5.28 1.71
CA VAL A 14 8.86 -4.99 2.85
C VAL A 14 8.45 -3.67 3.51
N VAL A 15 8.28 -2.59 2.75
CA VAL A 15 7.87 -1.29 3.30
C VAL A 15 6.52 -1.41 4.01
N ARG A 16 5.55 -2.09 3.40
CA ARG A 16 4.24 -2.40 4.02
C ARG A 16 4.39 -3.12 5.35
N SER A 17 5.21 -4.18 5.40
CA SER A 17 5.45 -4.94 6.63
C SER A 17 6.00 -4.04 7.74
N ARG A 18 6.91 -3.11 7.42
CA ARG A 18 7.45 -2.16 8.39
C ARG A 18 6.42 -1.16 8.90
N PHE A 19 5.53 -0.65 8.04
CA PHE A 19 4.41 0.19 8.49
C PHE A 19 3.45 -0.56 9.43
N MET A 20 3.13 -1.81 9.12
CA MET A 20 2.30 -2.65 9.99
C MET A 20 2.97 -2.88 11.36
N GLU A 21 4.28 -3.13 11.38
CA GLU A 21 5.02 -3.29 12.63
C GLU A 21 5.06 -1.98 13.44
N LEU A 22 5.20 -0.83 12.78
CA LEU A 22 5.16 0.46 13.45
C LEU A 22 3.80 0.72 14.11
N GLN A 23 2.71 0.36 13.42
CA GLN A 23 1.37 0.41 14.00
C GLN A 23 1.27 -0.51 15.24
N ARG A 24 1.78 -1.74 15.14
CA ARG A 24 1.80 -2.70 16.27
C ARG A 24 2.55 -2.14 17.48
N ILE A 25 3.70 -1.50 17.26
CA ILE A 25 4.49 -0.86 18.32
C ILE A 25 3.70 0.30 18.94
N LEU A 26 3.02 1.12 18.13
CA LEU A 26 2.17 2.20 18.64
C LEU A 26 1.08 1.64 19.56
N ASP A 27 0.39 0.60 19.10
CA ASP A 27 -0.67 -0.07 19.84
C ASP A 27 -0.12 -0.67 21.16
N GLU A 28 1.05 -1.31 21.16
CA GLU A 28 1.70 -1.84 22.38
C GLU A 28 2.11 -0.75 23.37
N VAL A 29 2.69 0.36 22.89
CA VAL A 29 3.08 1.50 23.73
C VAL A 29 1.85 2.12 24.38
N SER A 30 0.74 2.10 23.66
CA SER A 30 -0.51 2.68 24.08
C SER A 30 -1.27 1.79 25.08
N LEU A 31 -1.33 0.47 24.87
CA LEU A 31 -2.00 -0.50 25.75
C LEU A 31 -1.33 -0.65 27.12
N LYS A 32 0.01 -0.60 27.19
CA LYS A 32 0.75 -0.75 28.47
C LYS A 32 0.45 0.35 29.50
N ARG A 33 -0.26 1.42 29.12
CA ARG A 33 -0.45 2.63 29.93
C ARG A 33 -1.83 2.84 30.53
N VAL A 34 -2.79 1.96 30.30
CA VAL A 34 -4.02 1.95 31.10
C VAL A 34 -3.72 1.64 32.59
N ILE A 35 -2.49 1.19 32.93
CA ILE A 35 -2.21 0.52 34.21
C ILE A 35 -1.22 1.27 35.14
N ILE A 36 -0.39 2.24 34.71
CA ILE A 36 0.69 2.77 35.59
C ILE A 36 0.91 4.30 35.49
N ILE A 37 0.78 4.97 36.64
CA ILE A 37 0.88 6.43 36.86
C ILE A 37 2.18 6.74 37.63
N SER A 38 3.36 6.56 37.01
CA SER A 38 4.65 6.98 37.57
C SER A 38 5.34 8.04 36.72
N GLN A 39 6.04 8.98 37.34
CA GLN A 39 6.86 9.99 36.65
C GLN A 39 8.05 9.37 35.87
N SER A 40 8.62 8.25 36.34
CA SER A 40 9.70 7.55 35.61
C SER A 40 9.20 6.95 34.29
N ASP A 41 7.93 6.50 34.26
CA ASP A 41 7.31 5.95 33.07
C ASP A 41 7.06 7.02 32.01
N ASN A 42 6.96 8.30 32.41
CA ASN A 42 6.73 9.41 31.51
C ASN A 42 7.94 9.71 30.61
N GLN A 43 9.15 9.73 31.16
CA GLN A 43 10.36 9.91 30.36
C GLN A 43 10.60 8.72 29.41
N TYR A 44 10.32 7.49 29.87
CA TYR A 44 10.45 6.30 29.04
C TYR A 44 9.51 6.34 27.81
N VAL A 45 8.26 6.76 28.00
CA VAL A 45 7.29 6.84 26.90
C VAL A 45 7.57 8.01 25.98
N LEU A 46 7.99 9.15 26.51
CA LEU A 46 8.45 10.26 25.68
C LEU A 46 9.58 9.80 24.74
N GLY A 47 10.58 9.09 25.28
CA GLY A 47 11.68 8.52 24.47
C GLY A 47 11.18 7.56 23.40
N LYS A 48 10.17 6.73 23.70
CA LYS A 48 9.55 5.84 22.72
C LYS A 48 8.75 6.56 21.65
N LEU A 49 7.98 7.59 22.00
CA LEU A 49 7.20 8.38 21.04
C LEU A 49 8.12 9.13 20.08
N LEU A 50 9.21 9.72 20.58
CA LEU A 50 10.24 10.34 19.74
C LEU A 50 10.90 9.33 18.80
N LYS A 51 11.21 8.12 19.30
CA LYS A 51 11.73 7.03 18.45
C LYS A 51 10.71 6.62 17.38
N LEU A 52 9.43 6.55 17.74
CA LEU A 52 8.35 6.20 16.83
C LEU A 52 8.16 7.26 15.74
N ARG A 53 8.22 8.55 16.11
CA ARG A 53 8.22 9.67 15.17
C ARG A 53 9.37 9.56 14.17
N LYS A 54 10.59 9.31 14.65
CA LYS A 54 11.77 9.14 13.79
C LYS A 54 11.63 7.94 12.85
N LEU A 55 11.14 6.80 13.35
CA LEU A 55 10.89 5.61 12.53
C LEU A 55 9.82 5.87 11.48
N TYR A 56 8.74 6.57 11.84
CA TYR A 56 7.70 6.95 10.89
C TYR A 56 8.27 7.81 9.76
N GLY A 57 9.07 8.83 10.08
CA GLY A 57 9.73 9.67 9.08
C GLY A 57 10.61 8.86 8.11
N ILE A 58 11.43 7.94 8.63
CA ILE A 58 12.26 7.05 7.80
C ILE A 58 11.39 6.18 6.88
N LEU A 59 10.29 5.61 7.38
CA LEU A 59 9.39 4.80 6.56
C LEU A 59 8.66 5.63 5.50
N TYR A 60 8.29 6.87 5.82
CA TYR A 60 7.73 7.79 4.86
C TYR A 60 8.74 8.12 3.76
N ASP A 61 10.00 8.42 4.09
CA ASP A 61 11.05 8.68 3.11
C ASP A 61 11.31 7.44 2.23
N MET A 62 11.35 6.24 2.83
CA MET A 62 11.43 4.99 2.08
C MET A 62 10.24 4.83 1.11
N GLN A 63 9.03 5.12 1.58
CA GLN A 63 7.82 5.08 0.76
C GLN A 63 7.90 6.05 -0.41
N GLN A 64 8.34 7.29 -0.18
CA GLN A 64 8.53 8.30 -1.23
C GLN A 64 9.57 7.87 -2.25
N ASN A 65 10.69 7.30 -1.81
CA ASN A 65 11.72 6.77 -2.70
C ASN A 65 11.20 5.61 -3.56
N VAL A 66 10.47 4.67 -2.97
CA VAL A 66 9.82 3.57 -3.70
C VAL A 66 8.82 4.12 -4.72
N ASN A 67 7.98 5.08 -4.31
CA ASN A 67 7.05 5.73 -5.22
C ASN A 67 7.80 6.41 -6.39
N LEU A 68 8.88 7.15 -6.11
CA LEU A 68 9.67 7.83 -7.14
C LEU A 68 10.34 6.87 -8.13
N ILE A 69 10.89 5.76 -7.64
CA ILE A 69 11.57 4.75 -8.47
C ILE A 69 10.55 3.99 -9.33
N PHE A 70 9.45 3.55 -8.74
CA PHE A 70 8.52 2.63 -9.40
C PHE A 70 7.30 3.32 -10.03
N ARG A 71 7.07 4.63 -9.85
CA ARG A 71 5.88 5.33 -10.38
C ARG A 71 5.64 5.09 -11.87
N TYR A 72 6.70 5.11 -12.69
CA TYR A 72 6.59 4.84 -14.12
C TYR A 72 6.46 3.35 -14.41
N SER A 73 7.16 2.50 -13.67
CA SER A 73 7.04 1.05 -13.81
C SER A 73 5.63 0.56 -13.48
N ILE A 74 4.99 1.12 -12.45
CA ILE A 74 3.59 0.83 -12.10
C ILE A 74 2.68 1.35 -13.21
N PHE A 75 2.86 2.60 -13.67
CA PHE A 75 2.05 3.16 -14.75
C PHE A 75 2.09 2.30 -16.02
N TYR A 76 3.28 2.03 -16.56
CA TYR A 76 3.43 1.20 -17.75
C TYR A 76 3.04 -0.25 -17.49
N GLY A 77 3.25 -0.77 -16.28
CA GLY A 77 2.77 -2.10 -15.88
C GLY A 77 1.26 -2.22 -15.95
N THR A 78 0.52 -1.25 -15.39
CA THR A 78 -0.93 -1.19 -15.47
C THR A 78 -1.41 -1.01 -16.92
N LEU A 79 -0.76 -0.17 -17.72
CA LEU A 79 -1.13 0.01 -19.13
C LEU A 79 -0.90 -1.26 -19.95
N SER A 80 0.27 -1.90 -19.80
CA SER A 80 0.56 -3.19 -20.44
C SER A 80 -0.45 -4.25 -20.05
N TYR A 81 -0.82 -4.30 -18.77
CA TYR A 81 -1.84 -5.22 -18.26
C TYR A 81 -3.20 -5.04 -18.95
N ILE A 82 -3.69 -3.79 -19.08
CA ILE A 82 -4.93 -3.49 -19.78
C ILE A 82 -4.85 -3.95 -21.23
N LEU A 83 -3.77 -3.61 -21.94
CA LEU A 83 -3.60 -3.98 -23.35
C LEU A 83 -3.53 -5.49 -23.57
N ILE A 84 -2.89 -6.24 -22.66
CA ILE A 84 -2.85 -7.71 -22.73
C ILE A 84 -4.25 -8.28 -22.56
N ILE A 85 -5.03 -7.83 -21.57
CA ILE A 85 -6.40 -8.32 -21.37
C ILE A 85 -7.28 -8.01 -22.58
N LEU A 86 -7.22 -6.79 -23.11
CA LEU A 86 -8.00 -6.42 -24.29
C LEU A 86 -7.60 -7.25 -25.53
N GLY A 87 -6.30 -7.53 -25.68
CA GLY A 87 -5.78 -8.42 -26.71
C GLY A 87 -6.32 -9.85 -26.57
N ASP A 88 -6.30 -10.40 -25.36
CA ASP A 88 -6.82 -11.73 -25.07
C ASP A 88 -8.34 -11.82 -25.29
N LEU A 89 -9.10 -10.80 -24.88
CA LEU A 89 -10.54 -10.70 -25.13
C LEU A 89 -10.86 -10.65 -26.63
N ASN A 90 -10.13 -9.82 -27.39
CA ASN A 90 -10.30 -9.74 -28.84
C ASN A 90 -10.00 -11.08 -29.52
N TYR A 91 -8.93 -11.75 -29.12
CA TYR A 91 -8.58 -13.07 -29.63
C TYR A 91 -9.68 -14.11 -29.35
N ILE A 92 -10.26 -14.09 -28.14
CA ILE A 92 -11.38 -14.98 -27.77
C ILE A 92 -12.63 -14.68 -28.61
N VAL A 93 -12.97 -13.41 -28.83
CA VAL A 93 -14.13 -13.00 -29.64
C VAL A 93 -13.94 -13.38 -31.10
N GLU A 94 -12.75 -13.15 -31.67
CA GLU A 94 -12.43 -13.51 -33.04
C GLU A 94 -12.47 -15.03 -33.26
N PHE A 95 -11.96 -15.81 -32.30
CA PHE A 95 -12.05 -17.26 -32.32
C PHE A 95 -13.51 -17.75 -32.25
N ALA A 96 -14.33 -17.15 -31.39
CA ALA A 96 -15.75 -17.48 -31.28
C ALA A 96 -16.51 -17.22 -32.60
N HIS A 97 -16.06 -16.25 -33.40
CA HIS A 97 -16.67 -15.90 -34.67
C HIS A 97 -16.18 -16.74 -35.86
N THR A 98 -14.90 -17.11 -35.91
CA THR A 98 -14.30 -17.72 -37.12
C THR A 98 -14.33 -19.26 -37.13
N SER A 99 -14.67 -19.93 -36.02
CA SER A 99 -14.66 -21.41 -35.90
C SER A 99 -13.36 -22.06 -36.43
N ASP A 100 -12.25 -21.32 -36.41
CA ASP A 100 -11.02 -21.72 -37.06
C ASP A 100 -10.35 -22.86 -36.26
N GLN A 101 -10.08 -23.99 -36.91
CA GLN A 101 -9.58 -25.21 -36.24
C GLN A 101 -8.10 -25.15 -35.82
N ASN A 102 -7.40 -24.07 -36.16
CA ASN A 102 -6.00 -23.86 -35.83
C ASN A 102 -5.78 -23.20 -34.46
N PHE A 103 -6.62 -23.52 -33.47
CA PHE A 103 -6.44 -23.05 -32.10
C PHE A 103 -5.16 -23.64 -31.51
N ASN A 104 -4.10 -22.84 -31.44
CA ASN A 104 -2.86 -23.25 -30.80
C ASN A 104 -3.02 -23.15 -29.27
N ILE A 105 -3.50 -24.26 -28.68
CA ILE A 105 -3.72 -24.39 -27.24
C ILE A 105 -2.49 -24.00 -26.43
N GLY A 106 -1.28 -24.32 -26.92
CA GLY A 106 -0.02 -24.01 -26.25
C GLY A 106 0.20 -22.51 -26.10
N VAL A 107 0.00 -21.75 -27.18
CA VAL A 107 0.15 -20.29 -27.18
C VAL A 107 -0.91 -19.64 -26.28
N SER A 108 -2.16 -20.08 -26.38
CA SER A 108 -3.25 -19.54 -25.55
C SER A 108 -3.03 -19.81 -24.06
N PHE A 109 -2.50 -20.99 -23.70
CA PHE A 109 -2.20 -21.33 -22.31
C PHE A 109 -1.07 -20.47 -21.74
N VAL A 110 0.00 -20.24 -22.52
CA VAL A 110 1.11 -19.38 -22.11
C VAL A 110 0.65 -17.94 -21.90
N ASN A 111 -0.17 -17.39 -22.81
CA ASN A 111 -0.74 -16.05 -22.65
C ASN A 111 -1.59 -15.93 -21.39
N PHE A 112 -2.44 -16.93 -21.13
CA PHE A 112 -3.25 -16.99 -19.91
C PHE A 112 -2.39 -16.97 -18.63
N LEU A 113 -1.29 -17.74 -18.59
CA LEU A 113 -0.37 -17.75 -17.46
C LEU A 113 0.30 -16.38 -17.26
N TYR A 114 0.71 -15.72 -18.35
CA TYR A 114 1.26 -14.37 -18.27
C TYR A 114 0.24 -13.36 -17.76
N ALA A 115 -0.98 -13.38 -18.31
CA ALA A 115 -2.07 -12.52 -17.86
C ALA A 115 -2.33 -12.74 -16.37
N PHE A 116 -2.49 -13.99 -15.93
CA PHE A 116 -2.72 -14.34 -14.52
C PHE A 116 -1.60 -13.84 -13.59
N TYR A 117 -0.34 -14.01 -14.00
CA TYR A 117 0.80 -13.50 -13.23
C TYR A 117 0.75 -11.96 -13.10
N TYR A 118 0.57 -11.23 -14.21
CA TYR A 118 0.53 -9.77 -14.16
C TYR A 118 -0.69 -9.24 -13.41
N SER A 119 -1.86 -9.89 -13.50
CA SER A 119 -3.05 -9.58 -12.70
C SER A 119 -2.76 -9.71 -11.21
N SER A 120 -2.26 -10.87 -10.79
CA SER A 120 -2.03 -11.18 -9.37
C SER A 120 -0.96 -10.28 -8.76
N ALA A 121 0.12 -10.00 -9.51
CA ALA A 121 1.16 -9.06 -9.10
C ALA A 121 0.62 -7.63 -8.97
N SER A 122 -0.17 -7.15 -9.93
CA SER A 122 -0.76 -5.81 -9.91
C SER A 122 -1.72 -5.64 -8.74
N VAL A 123 -2.61 -6.63 -8.52
CA VAL A 123 -3.50 -6.66 -7.35
C VAL A 123 -2.70 -6.61 -6.06
N SER A 124 -1.64 -7.41 -5.94
CA SER A 124 -0.82 -7.47 -4.72
C SER A 124 -0.08 -6.15 -4.43
N ILE A 125 0.41 -5.48 -5.48
CA ILE A 125 1.01 -4.14 -5.37
C ILE A 125 -0.04 -3.14 -4.90
N VAL A 126 -1.19 -3.08 -5.57
CA VAL A 126 -2.27 -2.14 -5.24
C VAL A 126 -2.76 -2.33 -3.81
N MET A 127 -3.03 -3.58 -3.41
CA MET A 127 -3.45 -3.90 -2.05
C MET A 127 -2.39 -3.57 -1.00
N SER A 128 -1.11 -3.65 -1.35
CA SER A 128 -0.03 -3.30 -0.44
C SER A 128 0.10 -1.79 -0.25
N CYS A 129 -0.05 -1.03 -1.32
CA CYS A 129 -0.12 0.44 -1.29
C CYS A 129 -1.34 0.91 -0.49
N ASP A 130 -2.51 0.35 -0.75
CA ASP A 130 -3.77 0.64 -0.04
C ASP A 130 -3.66 0.35 1.46
N ARG A 131 -3.02 -0.78 1.83
CA ARG A 131 -2.75 -1.11 3.22
C ARG A 131 -1.87 -0.04 3.89
N MET A 132 -0.83 0.43 3.23
CA MET A 132 0.05 1.48 3.77
C MET A 132 -0.69 2.81 3.95
N GLU A 133 -1.48 3.21 2.95
CA GLU A 133 -2.29 4.42 2.99
C GLU A 133 -3.32 4.37 4.12
N SER A 134 -3.96 3.22 4.34
CA SER A 134 -4.97 3.03 5.39
C SER A 134 -4.40 2.88 6.81
N ILE A 135 -3.09 2.64 6.98
CA ILE A 135 -2.44 2.56 8.31
C ILE A 135 -2.30 3.94 8.94
N SER A 136 -1.90 4.95 8.16
CA SER A 136 -1.69 6.31 8.69
C SER A 136 -2.92 6.87 9.44
N PRO A 137 -4.14 6.89 8.87
CA PRO A 137 -5.31 7.39 9.60
C PRO A 137 -5.65 6.54 10.83
N LYS A 138 -5.34 5.23 10.84
CA LYS A 138 -5.50 4.38 12.02
C LYS A 138 -4.54 4.79 13.13
N MET A 139 -3.26 4.99 12.81
CA MET A 139 -2.26 5.44 13.78
C MET A 139 -2.61 6.82 14.34
N VAL A 140 -3.05 7.76 13.49
CA VAL A 140 -3.55 9.08 13.90
C VAL A 140 -4.73 8.95 14.86
N LYS A 141 -5.71 8.10 14.54
CA LYS A 141 -6.86 7.82 15.41
C LYS A 141 -6.42 7.23 16.75
N THR A 142 -5.46 6.29 16.75
CA THR A 142 -4.86 5.74 17.96
C THR A 142 -4.28 6.87 18.81
N CYS A 143 -3.44 7.74 18.24
CA CYS A 143 -2.86 8.87 18.98
C CYS A 143 -3.91 9.78 19.65
N TYR A 144 -5.00 10.14 18.95
CA TYR A 144 -6.07 10.94 19.54
C TYR A 144 -6.86 10.20 20.63
N LEU A 145 -7.15 8.91 20.43
CA LEU A 145 -7.85 8.10 21.44
C LEU A 145 -7.06 8.06 22.77
N TYR A 146 -5.73 7.95 22.69
CA TYR A 146 -4.89 7.95 23.87
C TYR A 146 -4.67 9.33 24.49
N ARG A 147 -4.76 10.40 23.70
CA ARG A 147 -4.82 11.77 24.23
C ARG A 147 -6.01 11.92 25.18
N ASP A 148 -7.20 11.46 24.79
CA ASP A 148 -8.42 11.58 25.59
C ASP A 148 -8.33 10.78 26.90
N ILE A 149 -7.66 9.62 26.88
CA ILE A 149 -7.40 8.83 28.09
C ILE A 149 -6.41 9.55 29.04
N LEU A 150 -5.51 10.37 28.50
CA LEU A 150 -4.37 10.97 29.19
C LEU A 150 -4.52 12.47 29.45
N GLU A 151 -5.74 13.02 29.44
CA GLU A 151 -6.14 14.45 29.45
C GLU A 151 -5.37 15.40 30.39
N LYS A 152 -4.61 14.89 31.38
CA LYS A 152 -3.83 15.69 32.35
C LYS A 152 -2.31 15.44 32.32
N SER A 153 -1.80 14.63 31.40
CA SER A 153 -0.37 14.31 31.32
C SER A 153 0.35 15.18 30.30
N ILE A 154 1.61 15.52 30.59
CA ILE A 154 2.54 16.20 29.65
C ILE A 154 2.65 15.43 28.32
N ILE A 155 2.41 14.12 28.35
CA ILE A 155 2.51 13.22 27.19
C ILE A 155 1.30 13.33 26.27
N SER A 156 0.17 13.87 26.74
CA SER A 156 -1.00 14.10 25.89
C SER A 156 -0.66 15.01 24.70
N ASN A 157 0.12 16.07 24.93
CA ASN A 157 0.59 16.96 23.88
C ASN A 157 1.48 16.25 22.86
N GLU A 158 2.35 15.34 23.32
CA GLU A 158 3.24 14.56 22.43
C GLU A 158 2.47 13.62 21.51
N PHE A 159 1.37 13.02 22.00
CA PHE A 159 0.47 12.23 21.14
C PHE A 159 -0.21 13.11 20.08
N ILE A 160 -0.60 14.35 20.42
CA ILE A 160 -1.16 15.31 19.45
C ILE A 160 -0.12 15.67 18.40
N GLU A 161 1.10 16.04 18.81
CA GLU A 161 2.17 16.39 17.87
C GLU A 161 2.50 15.22 16.94
N LEU A 162 2.54 14.00 17.48
CA LEU A 162 2.75 12.80 16.69
C LEU A 162 1.61 12.55 15.69
N ALA A 163 0.36 12.72 16.12
CA ALA A 163 -0.81 12.60 15.25
C ALA A 163 -0.77 13.61 14.09
N GLU A 164 -0.50 14.88 14.39
CA GLU A 164 -0.36 15.93 13.39
C GLU A 164 0.81 15.67 12.44
N TYR A 165 1.93 15.15 12.96
CA TYR A 165 3.08 14.76 12.16
C TYR A 165 2.72 13.63 11.16
N MET A 166 2.08 12.57 11.63
CA MET A 166 1.65 11.45 10.78
C MET A 166 0.58 11.87 9.75
N LYS A 167 -0.33 12.77 10.14
CA LYS A 167 -1.36 13.32 9.25
C LYS A 167 -0.74 14.12 8.10
N LYS A 168 0.29 14.92 8.39
CA LYS A 168 1.05 15.67 7.37
C LYS A 168 1.83 14.74 6.44
N LEU A 169 2.30 13.61 6.95
CA LEU A 169 3.11 12.63 6.23
C LEU A 169 2.33 11.38 5.85
N ALA A 170 1.09 11.55 5.37
CA ALA A 170 0.28 10.42 4.92
C ALA A 170 0.93 9.77 3.69
N PRO A 171 1.29 8.46 3.74
CA PRO A 171 1.90 7.79 2.62
C PRO A 171 0.87 7.64 1.50
N THR A 172 1.24 8.10 0.30
CA THR A 172 0.40 8.00 -0.89
C THR A 172 1.25 7.49 -2.05
N PHE A 173 0.71 6.55 -2.82
CA PHE A 173 1.35 6.02 -4.01
C PHE A 173 0.65 6.54 -5.25
N SER A 174 1.44 6.95 -6.25
CA SER A 174 0.91 7.46 -7.50
C SER A 174 1.67 6.88 -8.69
N ALA A 175 0.92 6.46 -9.70
CA ALA A 175 1.47 6.02 -10.97
C ALA A 175 1.71 7.24 -11.86
N ALA A 176 2.95 7.73 -11.84
CA ALA A 176 3.46 8.85 -12.64
C ALA A 176 2.61 10.15 -12.57
N GLY A 177 1.82 10.35 -11.51
CA GLY A 177 0.92 11.49 -11.37
C GLY A 177 -0.44 11.35 -12.05
N PHE A 178 -0.69 10.26 -12.78
CA PHE A 178 -1.96 10.04 -13.49
C PHE A 178 -3.07 9.54 -12.57
N PHE A 179 -2.75 8.57 -11.71
CA PHE A 179 -3.70 7.99 -10.78
C PHE A 179 -3.02 7.57 -9.47
N GLN A 180 -3.83 7.46 -8.41
CA GLN A 180 -3.40 6.88 -7.14
C GLN A 180 -3.43 5.36 -7.21
N VAL A 181 -2.45 4.72 -6.58
CA VAL A 181 -2.31 3.26 -6.56
C VAL A 181 -2.93 2.74 -5.26
N ASN A 182 -4.25 2.62 -5.24
CA ASN A 182 -5.04 2.15 -4.11
C ASN A 182 -6.18 1.23 -4.57
N GLN A 183 -6.97 0.68 -3.65
CA GLN A 183 -8.01 -0.32 -3.99
C GLN A 183 -9.02 0.18 -5.03
N GLN A 184 -9.30 1.49 -5.09
CA GLN A 184 -10.24 2.07 -6.07
C GLN A 184 -9.77 1.86 -7.51
N LEU A 185 -8.45 1.83 -7.75
CA LEU A 185 -7.88 1.53 -9.07
C LEU A 185 -8.35 0.16 -9.58
N LEU A 186 -8.42 -0.86 -8.72
CA LEU A 186 -8.87 -2.19 -9.15
C LEU A 186 -10.32 -2.17 -9.60
N SER A 187 -11.20 -1.47 -8.87
CA SER A 187 -12.60 -1.32 -9.26
C SER A 187 -12.75 -0.62 -10.60
N ILE A 188 -11.96 0.44 -10.85
CA ILE A 188 -11.96 1.16 -12.13
C ILE A 188 -11.49 0.25 -13.26
N LEU A 189 -10.39 -0.49 -13.06
CA LEU A 189 -9.84 -1.39 -14.07
C LEU A 189 -10.82 -2.52 -14.41
N ILE A 190 -11.41 -3.17 -13.42
CA ILE A 190 -12.41 -4.23 -13.62
C ILE A 190 -13.63 -3.68 -14.36
N SER A 191 -14.12 -2.50 -13.99
CA SER A 191 -15.24 -1.85 -14.67
C SER A 191 -14.92 -1.53 -16.12
N ALA A 192 -13.72 -1.03 -16.41
CA ALA A 192 -13.29 -0.71 -17.77
C ALA A 192 -13.21 -1.97 -18.64
N ILE A 193 -12.69 -3.07 -18.09
CA ILE A 193 -12.61 -4.37 -18.77
C ILE A 193 -14.00 -4.94 -19.05
N ILE A 194 -14.94 -4.87 -18.10
CA ILE A 194 -16.31 -5.38 -18.27
C ILE A 194 -17.10 -4.56 -19.31
N THR A 195 -16.80 -3.26 -19.43
CA THR A 195 -17.51 -2.37 -20.36
C THR A 195 -17.07 -2.58 -21.82
N TYR A 196 -15.82 -3.01 -22.02
CA TYR A 196 -15.26 -3.33 -23.32
C TYR A 196 -15.86 -4.62 -23.87
#